data_AF-A0A957YLD4-F1
#
_entry.id   AF-A0A957YLD4-F1
#
_cell.length_a   1.000
_cell.length_b   1.000
_cell.length_c   1.000
_cell.angle_alpha   90.00
_cell.angle_beta   90.00
_cell.angle_gamma   90.00
#
_symmetry.space_group_name_H-M   'P 1'
#
loop_
_entity.id
_entity.type
_entity.pdbx_description
1 polymer ?
#
loop_
_entity_poly.entity_id
_entity_poly.type
_entity_poly.pdbx_seq_one_letter_code
_entity_poly.pdbx_strand_id
1 'polypeptide(L)'
;MVRIVVGALSIFLLLGCALPLPTPDTSSPPTVTAAADDQTSGAEDVTVNVAAMARLGETTQIEIERFVETPSAGYESVAVIDDVAVISAIVDTLDAALALQPRAMCVETYHLRFVLESGATHTFGYLCEGSTESVLRGDVPFLAESDVRPPDQLLQIIEQQVRAE
;
A
#
# COMPACT_ATOMS: atom_id res chain seq x y z
N MET A 1 23.14 9.49 35.26
CA MET A 1 23.24 8.08 35.66
C MET A 1 23.07 7.23 34.42
N VAL A 2 24.15 6.62 33.93
CA VAL A 2 24.14 5.85 32.67
C VAL A 2 23.93 4.38 33.03
N ARG A 3 22.85 3.77 32.53
CA ARG A 3 22.61 2.32 32.64
C ARG A 3 22.95 1.68 31.30
N ILE A 4 24.07 0.96 31.27
CA ILE A 4 24.49 0.12 30.15
C ILE A 4 23.77 -1.21 30.30
N VAL A 5 22.87 -1.53 29.35
CA VAL A 5 22.22 -2.83 29.27
C VAL A 5 22.98 -3.67 28.24
N VAL A 6 23.70 -4.67 28.73
CA VAL A 6 24.37 -5.68 27.91
C VAL A 6 23.34 -6.79 27.64
N GLY A 7 22.77 -6.79 26.44
CA GLY A 7 21.78 -7.79 25.99
C GLY A 7 22.41 -8.79 25.01
N ALA A 8 22.17 -10.07 25.26
CA ALA A 8 22.91 -11.23 24.76
C ALA A 8 22.86 -11.45 23.23
N LEU A 9 24.03 -11.78 22.68
CA LEU A 9 24.26 -12.21 21.30
C LEU A 9 23.78 -13.66 21.12
N SER A 10 22.58 -13.86 20.58
CA SER A 10 22.09 -15.19 20.19
C SER A 10 22.49 -15.51 18.74
N ILE A 11 23.49 -16.39 18.60
CA ILE A 11 23.93 -16.95 17.33
C ILE A 11 23.02 -18.13 16.99
N PHE A 12 22.15 -17.96 16.00
CA PHE A 12 21.37 -19.05 15.41
C PHE A 12 22.12 -19.58 14.17
N LEU A 13 22.79 -20.73 14.35
CA LEU A 13 23.33 -21.56 13.28
C LEU A 13 22.17 -22.33 12.63
N LEU A 14 21.78 -21.96 11.41
CA LEU A 14 20.87 -22.75 10.59
C LEU A 14 21.67 -23.64 9.65
N LEU A 15 21.62 -24.94 9.95
CA LEU A 15 22.07 -26.07 9.14
C LEU A 15 21.31 -26.09 7.81
N GLY A 16 22.06 -26.27 6.71
CA GLY A 16 21.52 -26.43 5.37
C GLY A 16 20.81 -27.75 5.13
N CYS A 17 19.72 -27.70 4.38
CA CYS A 17 19.16 -28.84 3.67
C CYS A 17 19.37 -28.61 2.17
N ALA A 18 20.31 -29.34 1.57
CA ALA A 18 20.46 -29.45 0.13
C ALA A 18 19.38 -30.40 -0.41
N LEU A 19 18.41 -29.88 -1.15
CA LEU A 19 17.42 -30.67 -1.89
C LEU A 19 17.89 -30.92 -3.32
N PRO A 20 17.62 -32.10 -3.89
CA PRO A 20 18.00 -32.45 -5.27
C PRO A 20 17.12 -31.72 -6.29
N LEU A 21 17.76 -31.21 -7.34
CA LEU A 21 17.10 -30.55 -8.48
C LEU A 21 16.46 -31.61 -9.41
N PRO A 22 15.18 -31.45 -9.81
CA PRO A 22 14.58 -32.23 -10.88
C PRO A 22 15.11 -31.78 -12.25
N THR A 23 15.44 -32.75 -13.11
CA THR A 23 15.84 -32.52 -14.51
C THR A 23 14.62 -32.22 -15.38
N PRO A 24 14.71 -31.27 -16.33
CA PRO A 24 13.63 -31.01 -17.28
C PRO A 24 13.54 -32.13 -18.33
N ASP A 25 12.35 -32.73 -18.45
CA ASP A 25 12.02 -33.64 -19.53
C ASP A 25 11.87 -32.85 -20.84
N THR A 26 12.63 -33.30 -21.85
CA THR A 26 12.51 -32.84 -23.23
C THR A 26 11.29 -33.51 -23.85
N SER A 27 10.14 -32.82 -23.87
CA SER A 27 8.94 -33.29 -24.56
C SER A 27 8.56 -32.35 -25.71
N SER A 28 8.37 -32.98 -26.85
CA SER A 28 8.08 -32.54 -28.23
C SER A 28 7.39 -31.19 -28.47
N PRO A 29 7.70 -30.53 -29.61
CA PRO A 29 6.98 -29.33 -30.05
C PRO A 29 5.55 -29.68 -30.50
N PRO A 30 4.51 -28.99 -30.00
CA PRO A 30 3.16 -29.11 -30.54
C PRO A 30 3.03 -28.38 -31.88
N THR A 31 2.29 -28.98 -32.81
CA THR A 31 1.83 -28.36 -34.05
C THR A 31 0.78 -27.29 -33.75
N VAL A 32 1.06 -26.04 -34.11
CA VAL A 32 0.14 -24.91 -33.91
C VAL A 32 -0.77 -24.78 -35.14
N THR A 33 -2.04 -25.18 -34.98
CA THR A 33 -3.14 -24.78 -35.87
C THR A 33 -3.71 -23.46 -35.35
N ALA A 34 -3.46 -22.37 -36.06
CA ALA A 34 -4.00 -21.06 -35.72
C ALA A 34 -5.50 -20.99 -36.01
N ALA A 35 -6.33 -21.22 -34.99
CA ALA A 35 -7.70 -20.75 -34.97
C ALA A 35 -7.68 -19.28 -34.52
N ALA A 36 -8.35 -18.42 -35.27
CA ALA A 36 -8.56 -17.02 -34.91
C ALA A 36 -9.58 -16.98 -33.76
N ASP A 37 -9.10 -17.15 -32.53
CA ASP A 37 -9.91 -16.93 -31.34
C ASP A 37 -10.06 -15.43 -31.13
N ASP A 38 -11.32 -15.01 -31.15
CA ASP A 38 -11.82 -13.73 -30.67
C ASP A 38 -11.50 -13.59 -29.17
N GLN A 39 -10.25 -13.25 -28.86
CA GLN A 39 -9.81 -12.85 -27.53
C GLN A 39 -10.35 -11.45 -27.26
N THR A 40 -11.66 -11.39 -27.03
CA THR A 40 -12.20 -10.43 -26.06
C THR A 40 -11.57 -10.82 -24.72
N SER A 41 -10.34 -10.34 -24.52
CA SER A 41 -9.64 -10.29 -23.25
C SER A 41 -10.48 -9.43 -22.32
N GLY A 42 -11.52 -10.05 -21.74
CA GLY A 42 -12.16 -9.58 -20.53
C GLY A 42 -11.10 -9.69 -19.45
N ALA A 43 -10.24 -8.67 -19.35
CA ALA A 43 -9.41 -8.49 -18.18
C ALA A 43 -10.40 -8.41 -17.02
N GLU A 44 -10.46 -9.47 -16.23
CA GLU A 44 -11.22 -9.43 -14.99
C GLU A 44 -10.57 -8.33 -14.16
N ASP A 45 -11.33 -7.28 -13.85
CA ASP A 45 -10.87 -6.19 -12.99
C ASP A 45 -10.52 -6.81 -11.63
N VAL A 46 -9.22 -6.98 -11.38
CA VAL A 46 -8.75 -7.52 -10.10
C VAL A 46 -9.00 -6.45 -9.04
N THR A 47 -9.89 -6.74 -8.10
CA THR A 47 -10.23 -5.83 -7.01
C THR A 47 -9.58 -6.26 -5.69
N VAL A 48 -9.31 -5.30 -4.82
CA VAL A 48 -8.78 -5.49 -3.48
C VAL A 48 -9.55 -4.67 -2.44
N ASN A 49 -9.67 -5.19 -1.22
CA ASN A 49 -10.16 -4.43 -0.08
C ASN A 49 -8.96 -4.02 0.80
N VAL A 50 -8.56 -2.75 0.67
CA VAL A 50 -7.37 -2.22 1.35
C VAL A 50 -7.56 -2.21 2.87
N ALA A 51 -8.74 -1.80 3.35
CA ALA A 51 -9.02 -1.75 4.79
C ALA A 51 -8.91 -3.14 5.44
N ALA A 52 -9.52 -4.16 4.85
CA ALA A 52 -9.47 -5.52 5.35
C ALA A 52 -8.05 -6.09 5.31
N MET A 53 -7.34 -5.92 4.18
CA MET A 53 -6.01 -6.53 4.01
C MET A 53 -4.92 -5.87 4.86
N ALA A 54 -5.04 -4.57 5.13
CA ALA A 54 -4.12 -3.83 6.00
C ALA A 54 -4.63 -3.70 7.45
N ARG A 55 -5.73 -4.38 7.80
CA ARG A 55 -6.36 -4.33 9.13
C ARG A 55 -6.63 -2.90 9.62
N LEU A 56 -7.03 -2.01 8.71
CA LEU A 56 -7.23 -0.59 9.03
C LEU A 56 -8.40 -0.36 10.00
N GLY A 57 -9.28 -1.34 10.22
CA GLY A 57 -10.29 -1.30 11.28
C GLY A 57 -9.71 -1.23 12.70
N GLU A 58 -8.41 -1.51 12.88
CA GLU A 58 -7.69 -1.37 14.14
C GLU A 58 -6.97 -0.02 14.26
N THR A 59 -7.24 0.95 13.38
CA THR A 59 -6.56 2.24 13.39
C THR A 59 -6.98 3.08 14.59
N THR A 60 -6.00 3.56 15.35
CA THR A 60 -6.21 4.49 16.47
C THR A 60 -5.81 5.92 16.14
N GLN A 61 -4.98 6.13 15.12
CA GLN A 61 -4.50 7.44 14.70
C GLN A 61 -4.10 7.41 13.22
N ILE A 62 -4.35 8.51 12.51
CA ILE A 62 -3.87 8.72 11.15
C ILE A 62 -3.02 9.99 11.15
N GLU A 63 -1.78 9.89 10.67
CA GLU A 63 -0.93 11.05 10.43
C GLU A 63 -0.92 11.35 8.94
N ILE A 64 -1.18 12.61 8.59
CA ILE A 64 -1.11 13.10 7.22
C ILE A 64 0.19 13.87 7.09
N GLU A 65 1.05 13.42 6.19
CA GLU A 65 2.28 14.11 5.84
C GLU A 65 2.15 14.63 4.41
N ARG A 66 2.67 15.83 4.12
CA ARG A 66 2.66 16.43 2.78
C ARG A 66 4.09 16.46 2.24
N PHE A 67 4.23 16.17 0.95
CA PHE A 67 5.51 16.32 0.26
C PHE A 67 5.96 17.79 0.24
N VAL A 68 7.22 18.04 0.60
CA VAL A 68 7.83 19.37 0.59
C VAL A 68 9.13 19.34 -0.21
N GLU A 69 9.19 20.19 -1.23
CA GLU A 69 10.38 20.43 -2.05
C GLU A 69 11.43 21.24 -1.27
N THR A 70 12.09 20.60 -0.30
CA THR A 70 13.27 21.15 0.37
C THR A 70 14.55 20.60 -0.28
N PRO A 71 15.74 21.13 0.05
CA PRO A 71 17.01 20.56 -0.43
C PRO A 71 17.22 19.08 -0.05
N SER A 72 16.43 18.55 0.89
CA SER A 72 16.45 17.15 1.30
C SER A 72 15.23 16.34 0.85
N ALA A 73 14.27 16.96 0.14
CA ALA A 73 13.00 16.39 -0.36
C ALA A 73 12.37 15.33 0.56
N GLY A 74 11.27 15.67 1.21
CA GLY A 74 10.67 14.76 2.18
C GLY A 74 9.21 15.05 2.45
N TYR A 75 8.70 14.42 3.50
CA TYR A 75 7.33 14.58 3.95
C TYR A 75 7.33 15.27 5.32
N GLU A 76 6.49 16.29 5.46
CA GLU A 76 6.28 17.00 6.72
C GLU A 76 4.88 16.71 7.24
N SER A 77 4.75 16.44 8.54
CA SER A 77 3.45 16.23 9.17
C SER A 77 2.63 17.52 9.10
N VAL A 78 1.43 17.44 8.53
CA VAL A 78 0.51 18.57 8.35
C VAL A 78 -0.80 18.41 9.12
N ALA A 79 -1.16 17.19 9.51
CA ALA A 79 -2.32 16.93 10.36
C ALA A 79 -2.17 15.59 11.10
N VAL A 80 -2.79 15.51 12.27
CA VAL A 80 -2.92 14.29 13.06
C VAL A 80 -4.40 14.09 13.38
N ILE A 81 -4.94 12.94 12.99
CA ILE A 81 -6.34 12.59 13.20
C ILE A 81 -6.42 11.51 14.28
N ASP A 82 -7.01 11.85 15.42
CA ASP A 82 -7.32 10.94 16.53
C ASP A 82 -8.83 10.87 16.83
N ASP A 83 -9.66 11.63 16.09
CA ASP A 83 -11.12 11.54 16.15
C ASP A 83 -11.59 10.22 15.51
N VAL A 84 -12.13 9.33 16.35
CA VAL A 84 -12.65 8.01 15.97
C VAL A 84 -13.70 8.08 14.85
N ALA A 85 -14.54 9.12 14.82
CA ALA A 85 -15.54 9.26 13.77
C ALA A 85 -14.91 9.59 12.41
N VAL A 86 -13.86 10.42 12.39
CA VAL A 86 -13.12 10.74 11.17
C VAL A 86 -12.30 9.54 10.70
N ILE A 87 -11.63 8.84 11.62
CA ILE A 87 -10.89 7.61 11.31
C ILE A 87 -11.83 6.57 10.70
N SER A 88 -12.98 6.32 11.34
CA SER A 88 -13.98 5.38 10.82
C SER A 88 -14.43 5.78 9.41
N ALA A 89 -14.72 7.05 9.18
CA ALA A 89 -15.14 7.51 7.85
C ALA A 89 -14.05 7.29 6.78
N ILE A 90 -12.77 7.49 7.10
CA ILE A 90 -11.66 7.20 6.18
C ILE A 90 -11.56 5.69 5.92
N VAL A 91 -11.59 4.87 6.97
CA VAL A 91 -11.50 3.41 6.85
C VAL A 91 -12.67 2.87 6.02
N ASP A 92 -13.89 3.37 6.23
CA ASP A 92 -15.09 2.97 5.49
C ASP A 92 -14.95 3.26 3.98
N THR A 93 -14.27 4.35 3.58
CA THR A 93 -14.00 4.61 2.15
C THR A 93 -13.01 3.62 1.53
N LEU A 94 -12.15 3.01 2.35
CA LEU A 94 -11.15 2.02 1.94
C LEU A 94 -11.64 0.57 2.11
N ASP A 95 -12.76 0.38 2.82
CA ASP A 95 -13.44 -0.91 3.02
C ASP A 95 -14.39 -1.23 1.85
N ALA A 96 -13.84 -1.18 0.64
CA ALA A 96 -14.55 -1.46 -0.60
C ALA A 96 -13.71 -2.35 -1.52
N ALA A 97 -14.36 -2.97 -2.50
CA ALA A 97 -13.65 -3.65 -3.59
C ALA A 97 -13.09 -2.60 -4.57
N LEU A 98 -11.84 -2.20 -4.36
CA LEU A 98 -11.14 -1.21 -5.18
C LEU A 98 -10.37 -1.88 -6.31
N ALA A 99 -10.56 -1.41 -7.55
CA ALA A 99 -9.81 -1.94 -8.69
C ALA A 99 -8.31 -1.65 -8.54
N LEU A 100 -7.49 -2.69 -8.73
CA LEU A 100 -6.07 -2.54 -8.93
C LEU A 100 -5.80 -1.95 -10.30
N GLN A 101 -4.87 -1.00 -10.36
CA GLN A 101 -4.42 -0.38 -11.60
C GLN A 101 -2.90 -0.43 -11.68
N PRO A 102 -2.33 -0.37 -12.90
CA PRO A 102 -0.90 -0.22 -13.08
C PRO A 102 -0.37 0.98 -12.29
N ARG A 103 0.84 0.82 -11.75
CA ARG A 103 1.48 1.84 -10.93
C ARG A 103 1.70 3.14 -11.72
N ALA A 104 1.19 4.26 -11.19
CA ALA A 104 1.38 5.58 -11.75
C ALA A 104 2.82 6.07 -11.51
N MET A 105 3.42 6.70 -12.52
CA MET A 105 4.74 7.33 -12.42
C MET A 105 4.59 8.79 -11.99
N CYS A 106 4.30 9.02 -10.71
CA CYS A 106 4.09 10.36 -10.14
C CYS A 106 4.69 10.47 -8.73
N VAL A 107 4.92 11.70 -8.28
CA VAL A 107 5.25 11.99 -6.87
C VAL A 107 3.94 12.04 -6.08
N GLU A 108 3.93 11.37 -4.93
CA GLU A 108 2.78 11.35 -4.02
C GLU A 108 2.72 12.66 -3.24
N THR A 109 1.59 13.36 -3.30
CA THR A 109 1.41 14.66 -2.64
C THR A 109 1.29 14.48 -1.13
N TYR A 110 0.66 13.40 -0.70
CA TYR A 110 0.43 13.07 0.70
C TYR A 110 0.92 11.66 1.04
N HIS A 111 1.37 11.47 2.28
CA HIS A 111 1.42 10.18 2.93
C HIS A 111 0.33 10.11 4.00
N LEU A 112 -0.40 9.00 4.01
CA LEU A 112 -1.38 8.65 5.03
C LEU A 112 -0.78 7.52 5.86
N ARG A 113 -0.32 7.82 7.09
CA ARG A 113 0.25 6.83 8.00
C ARG A 113 -0.78 6.42 9.04
N PHE A 114 -1.28 5.18 8.91
CA PHE A 114 -2.23 4.58 9.82
C PHE A 114 -1.47 3.89 10.96
N VAL A 115 -1.75 4.29 12.20
CA VAL A 115 -1.22 3.66 13.42
C VAL A 115 -2.29 2.75 13.99
N LEU A 116 -2.01 1.45 14.09
CA LEU A 116 -2.94 0.44 14.60
C LEU A 116 -2.85 0.30 16.13
N GLU A 117 -3.88 -0.27 16.75
CA GLU A 117 -3.92 -0.62 18.19
C GLU A 117 -2.71 -1.46 18.63
N SER A 118 -2.19 -2.31 17.73
CA SER A 118 -1.00 -3.13 17.98
C SER A 118 0.32 -2.33 18.01
N GLY A 119 0.29 -1.05 17.61
CA GLY A 119 1.46 -0.22 17.37
C GLY A 119 2.10 -0.42 15.99
N ALA A 120 1.60 -1.34 15.17
CA ALA A 120 2.00 -1.45 13.77
C ALA A 120 1.57 -0.22 12.97
N THR A 121 2.32 0.11 11.92
CA THR A 121 2.01 1.23 11.03
C THR A 121 1.93 0.78 9.59
N HIS A 122 0.98 1.35 8.84
CA HIS A 122 0.91 1.24 7.39
C HIS A 122 0.95 2.63 6.78
N THR A 123 1.87 2.85 5.85
CA THR A 123 1.97 4.11 5.12
C THR A 123 1.45 3.94 3.71
N PHE A 124 0.55 4.85 3.32
CA PHE A 124 0.02 4.93 1.97
C PHE A 124 0.35 6.26 1.31
N GLY A 125 0.99 6.22 0.15
CA GLY A 125 1.10 7.33 -0.77
C GLY A 125 -0.26 7.67 -1.38
N TYR A 126 -0.61 8.94 -1.38
CA TYR A 126 -1.91 9.43 -1.83
C TYR A 126 -1.79 10.68 -2.70
N LEU A 127 -2.58 10.69 -3.78
CA LEU A 127 -2.71 11.77 -4.76
C LEU A 127 -1.43 12.03 -5.57
N CYS A 128 -1.50 11.91 -6.90
CA CYS A 128 -0.40 12.28 -7.77
C CYS A 128 -0.28 13.81 -7.89
N GLU A 129 0.91 14.35 -7.68
CA GLU A 129 1.20 15.77 -7.95
C GLU A 129 0.86 16.13 -9.40
N GLY A 130 0.10 17.21 -9.60
CA GLY A 130 -0.27 17.71 -10.92
C GLY A 130 -1.36 16.90 -11.65
N SER A 131 -1.91 15.86 -11.02
CA SER A 131 -3.02 15.07 -11.56
C SER A 131 -4.33 15.38 -10.84
N THR A 132 -5.45 15.28 -11.56
CA THR A 132 -6.78 15.23 -10.94
C THR A 132 -7.15 13.83 -10.47
N GLU A 133 -6.38 12.82 -10.89
CA GLU A 133 -6.63 11.43 -10.51
C GLU A 133 -5.95 11.09 -9.19
N SER A 134 -6.77 10.65 -8.24
CA SER A 134 -6.28 10.09 -6.98
C SER A 134 -5.78 8.67 -7.21
N VAL A 135 -4.57 8.40 -6.74
CA VAL A 135 -4.02 7.05 -6.59
C VAL A 135 -3.75 6.81 -5.11
N LEU A 136 -3.90 5.57 -4.67
CA LEU A 136 -3.48 5.11 -3.37
C LEU A 136 -2.48 3.97 -3.55
N ARG A 137 -1.31 4.14 -2.98
CA ARG A 137 -0.17 3.23 -3.02
C ARG A 137 0.19 2.86 -1.60
N GLY A 138 0.53 1.60 -1.30
CA GLY A 138 0.85 1.19 0.06
C GLY A 138 2.16 0.44 0.19
N ASP A 139 2.66 0.35 1.42
CA ASP A 139 3.78 -0.51 1.84
C ASP A 139 3.39 -1.99 2.02
N VAL A 140 2.12 -2.32 1.78
CA VAL A 140 1.57 -3.66 1.91
C VAL A 140 1.88 -4.54 0.68
N PRO A 141 2.24 -5.83 0.86
CA PRO A 141 2.76 -6.66 -0.24
C PRO A 141 1.87 -6.77 -1.49
N PHE A 142 0.54 -6.68 -1.33
CA PHE A 142 -0.40 -6.77 -2.44
C PHE A 142 -0.51 -5.50 -3.29
N LEU A 143 0.03 -4.36 -2.82
CA LEU A 143 0.16 -3.11 -3.57
C LEU A 143 1.60 -2.85 -4.06
N ALA A 144 2.51 -3.81 -3.92
CA ALA A 144 3.94 -3.60 -4.20
C ALA A 144 4.20 -3.03 -5.61
N GLU A 145 3.42 -3.48 -6.60
CA GLU A 145 3.54 -3.13 -8.02
C GLU A 145 2.25 -2.53 -8.61
N SER A 146 1.31 -2.11 -7.77
CA SER A 146 0.00 -1.65 -8.20
C SER A 146 -0.50 -0.53 -7.32
N ASP A 147 -1.28 0.36 -7.92
CA ASP A 147 -2.03 1.35 -7.17
C ASP A 147 -3.50 0.92 -7.12
N VAL A 148 -4.29 1.54 -6.26
CA VAL A 148 -5.75 1.52 -6.36
C VAL A 148 -6.27 2.92 -6.62
N ARG A 149 -7.46 3.01 -7.22
CA ARG A 149 -8.20 4.27 -7.29
C ARG A 149 -9.12 4.37 -6.06
N PRO A 150 -8.81 5.21 -5.08
CA PRO A 150 -9.69 5.40 -3.94
C PRO A 150 -10.94 6.21 -4.34
N PRO A 151 -12.04 6.12 -3.58
CA PRO A 151 -13.22 6.95 -3.80
C PRO A 151 -12.93 8.44 -3.59
N ASP A 152 -13.58 9.32 -4.36
CA ASP A 152 -13.40 10.78 -4.28
C ASP A 152 -13.74 11.35 -2.87
N GLN A 153 -14.57 10.65 -2.11
CA GLN A 153 -14.89 11.00 -0.72
C GLN A 153 -13.64 11.04 0.18
N LEU A 154 -12.65 10.18 -0.07
CA LEU A 154 -11.40 10.20 0.68
C LEU A 154 -10.69 11.55 0.54
N LEU A 155 -10.60 12.09 -0.68
CA LEU A 155 -9.96 13.38 -0.94
C LEU A 155 -10.62 14.49 -0.12
N GLN A 156 -11.95 14.51 -0.11
CA GLN A 156 -12.72 15.53 0.60
C GLN A 156 -12.45 15.50 2.10
N ILE A 157 -12.35 14.31 2.70
CA ILE A 157 -12.03 14.16 4.12
C ILE A 157 -10.60 14.64 4.40
N ILE A 158 -9.61 14.19 3.62
CA ILE A 158 -8.21 14.58 3.79
C ILE A 158 -8.04 16.11 3.67
N GLU A 159 -8.61 16.74 2.63
CA GLU A 159 -8.55 18.18 2.44
C GLU A 159 -9.26 18.97 3.54
N GLN A 160 -10.29 18.40 4.17
CA GLN A 160 -10.95 19.03 5.31
C GLN A 160 -10.03 19.03 6.53
N GLN A 161 -9.37 17.90 6.83
CA GLN A 161 -8.48 17.78 7.98
C GLN A 161 -7.25 18.68 7.85
N VAL A 162 -6.63 18.71 6.67
CA VAL A 162 -5.43 19.54 6.42
C VAL A 162 -5.72 21.05 6.46
N ARG A 163 -6.97 21.48 6.27
CA ARG A 163 -7.36 22.90 6.37
C ARG A 163 -7.75 23.35 7.77
N ALA A 164 -7.97 22.41 8.69
CA ALA A 164 -8.45 22.70 10.04
C ALA A 164 -7.32 23.08 11.02
N GLU A 165 -6.09 22.71 10.68
CA GLU A 165 -4.84 23.05 11.39
C GLU A 165 -4.32 24.45 10.99
#